data_AF-A0A847X9I9-F1
#
_entry.id   AF-A0A847X9I9-F1
#
_cell.length_a   1.000
_cell.length_b   1.000
_cell.length_c   1.000
_cell.angle_alpha   90.00
_cell.angle_beta   90.00
_cell.angle_gamma   90.00
#
_symmetry.space_group_name_H-M   'P 1'
#
loop_
_entity.id
_entity.type
_entity.pdbx_description
1 polymer ?
#
loop_
_entity_poly.entity_id
_entity_poly.type
_entity_poly.pdbx_seq_one_letter_code
_entity_poly.pdbx_strand_id
1 'polypeptide(L)' 'MLVKVENPAGMRIQSLFIGDQLVDDEKIYFASFVTVQGVPKKYGTNRKNLDLHVIDALKEYIKKNPTVSPGLRGTVTLL' A
#
# COMPACT_ATOMS: atom_id res chain seq x y z
N MET A 1 -6.61 -6.43 6.25
CA MET A 1 -5.99 -5.83 7.46
C MET A 1 -7.05 -5.74 8.53
N LEU A 2 -6.75 -6.22 9.73
CA LEU A 2 -7.63 -6.10 10.90
C LEU A 2 -7.17 -4.92 11.76
N VAL A 3 -8.11 -4.06 12.17
CA VAL A 3 -7.82 -2.81 12.88
C VAL A 3 -8.74 -2.65 14.08
N LYS A 4 -8.17 -2.24 15.21
CA LYS A 4 -8.88 -1.82 16.42
C LYS A 4 -8.50 -0.38 16.71
N VAL A 5 -9.39 0.57 16.42
CA VAL A 5 -9.04 2.01 16.34
C VAL A 5 -8.86 2.63 17.73
N GLU A 6 -9.60 2.12 18.71
CA GLU A 6 -9.55 2.52 20.12
C GLU A 6 -8.23 2.13 20.80
N ASN A 7 -7.44 1.23 20.20
CA ASN A 7 -6.15 0.87 20.77
C ASN A 7 -5.18 2.06 20.74
N PRO A 8 -4.23 2.11 21.71
CA PRO A 8 -3.18 3.11 21.73
C PRO A 8 -2.39 3.20 20.41
N ALA A 9 -1.74 4.35 20.19
CA ALA A 9 -0.85 4.52 19.05
C ALA A 9 0.22 3.41 19.00
N GLY A 10 0.44 2.83 17.82
CA GLY A 10 1.32 1.68 17.63
C GLY A 10 0.66 0.31 17.81
N MET A 11 -0.56 0.25 18.36
CA MET A 11 -1.28 -1.01 18.62
C MET A 11 -2.61 -1.11 17.87
N ARG A 12 -2.88 -0.25 16.88
CA ARG A 12 -4.17 -0.22 16.17
C ARG A 12 -4.28 -1.30 15.11
N ILE A 13 -3.20 -1.61 14.41
CA ILE A 13 -3.16 -2.69 13.41
C ILE A 13 -3.00 -4.01 14.17
N GLN A 14 -4.00 -4.89 14.11
CA GLN A 14 -3.95 -6.20 14.76
C GLN A 14 -3.34 -7.28 13.85
N SER A 15 -3.63 -7.19 12.55
CA SER A 15 -3.10 -8.15 11.57
C SER A 15 -3.02 -7.51 10.19
N LEU A 16 -1.88 -7.70 9.52
CA LEU A 16 -1.63 -7.25 8.16
C LEU A 16 -1.43 -8.45 7.25
N PHE A 17 -2.02 -8.40 6.06
CA PHE A 17 -2.00 -9.50 5.09
C PHE A 17 -1.57 -9.00 3.71
N ILE A 18 -0.89 -9.85 2.96
CA ILE A 18 -0.59 -9.69 1.53
C ILE A 18 -1.25 -10.85 0.80
N GLY A 19 -2.34 -10.56 0.07
CA GLY A 19 -3.28 -11.60 -0.33
C GLY A 19 -3.88 -12.27 0.91
N ASP A 20 -3.82 -13.60 0.95
CA ASP A 20 -4.34 -14.41 2.06
C ASP A 20 -3.26 -14.77 3.10
N GLN A 21 -2.04 -14.27 2.95
CA GLN A 21 -0.92 -14.57 3.84
C GLN A 21 -0.69 -13.44 4.84
N LEU A 22 -0.46 -13.79 6.11
CA LEU A 22 0.05 -12.85 7.10
C LEU A 22 1.38 -12.27 6.63
N VAL A 23 1.60 -10.99 6.91
CA VAL A 23 2.90 -10.37 6.66
C VAL A 23 3.95 -11.05 7.53
N ASP A 24 4.94 -11.61 6.86
CA ASP A 24 6.18 -12.13 7.42
C ASP A 24 7.19 -10.98 7.60
N ASP A 25 7.71 -10.81 8.80
CA ASP A 25 8.65 -9.75 9.20
C ASP A 25 10.08 -9.97 8.70
N GLU A 26 10.44 -11.21 8.38
CA GLU A 26 11.74 -11.57 7.81
C GLU A 26 11.77 -11.44 6.28
N LYS A 27 10.62 -11.22 5.65
CA LYS A 27 10.48 -11.15 4.20
C LYS A 27 10.61 -9.72 3.65
N ILE A 28 11.31 -9.59 2.52
CA ILE A 28 11.40 -8.34 1.77
C ILE A 28 10.25 -8.26 0.76
N TYR A 29 9.52 -7.15 0.80
CA TYR A 29 8.43 -6.85 -0.15
C TYR A 29 8.77 -5.66 -1.03
N PHE A 30 8.54 -5.80 -2.33
CA PHE A 30 8.62 -4.69 -3.27
C PHE A 30 7.38 -3.80 -3.11
N ALA A 31 7.61 -2.50 -2.93
CA ALA A 31 6.56 -1.52 -2.75
C ALA A 31 6.79 -0.28 -3.63
N SER A 32 5.70 0.31 -4.09
CA SER A 32 5.66 1.62 -4.74
C SER A 32 4.79 2.56 -3.92
N PHE A 33 5.24 3.80 -3.74
CA PHE A 33 4.51 4.84 -3.00
C PHE A 33 4.61 6.17 -3.75
N VAL A 34 3.63 7.05 -3.54
CA VAL A 34 3.52 8.31 -4.30
C VAL A 34 4.35 9.43 -3.67
N THR A 35 4.28 9.61 -2.36
CA THR A 35 4.94 10.74 -1.68
C THR A 35 5.87 10.27 -0.57
N VAL A 36 6.99 10.98 -0.42
CA VAL A 36 7.93 10.77 0.69
C VAL A 36 7.30 11.16 2.05
N GLN A 37 6.27 12.00 2.05
CA GLN A 37 5.52 12.34 3.26
C GLN A 37 4.77 11.11 3.83
N GLY A 38 4.25 10.24 2.97
CA GLY A 38 3.59 8.99 3.38
C GLY A 38 4.56 7.88 3.80
N VAL A 39 5.81 7.92 3.31
CA VAL A 39 6.86 6.94 3.66
C VAL A 39 8.17 7.68 3.97
N PRO A 40 8.41 8.02 5.25
CA PRO A 40 9.62 8.72 5.70
C PRO A 40 10.91 8.06 5.22
N LYS A 41 11.97 8.87 5.01
CA LYS A 41 13.24 8.41 4.44
C LYS A 41 13.97 7.32 5.24
N LYS A 42 13.67 7.19 6.52
CA LYS A 42 14.23 6.16 7.41
C LYS A 42 13.68 4.74 7.15
N TYR A 43 12.63 4.60 6.32
CA TYR A 43 12.02 3.30 6.02
C TYR A 43 12.31 2.81 4.60
N GLY A 44 12.47 1.50 4.46
CA GLY A 44 12.75 0.81 3.20
C GLY A 44 14.22 0.92 2.75
N THR A 45 14.61 0.03 1.85
CA THR A 45 15.94 0.00 1.22
C THR A 45 15.81 0.08 -0.29
N ASN A 46 16.92 0.33 -1.01
CA ASN A 46 16.96 0.35 -2.48
C ASN A 46 15.89 1.25 -3.14
N ARG A 47 15.59 2.40 -2.53
CA ARG A 47 14.57 3.34 -3.02
C ARG A 47 15.01 3.94 -4.35
N LYS A 48 14.14 3.84 -5.36
CA LYS A 48 14.32 4.47 -6.67
C LYS A 48 13.33 5.60 -6.83
N ASN A 49 13.84 6.79 -7.13
CA ASN A 49 12.98 7.86 -7.63
C ASN A 49 12.81 7.65 -9.14
N LEU A 50 11.60 7.38 -9.58
CA LEU A 50 11.30 7.24 -10.99
C LEU A 50 11.02 8.62 -11.57
N ASP A 51 11.56 8.91 -12.75
CA ASP A 51 11.22 10.09 -13.55
C ASP A 51 9.87 9.89 -14.26
N LEU A 52 8.87 9.45 -13.49
CA LEU A 52 7.53 9.13 -13.94
C LEU A 52 6.54 9.80 -13.00
N HIS A 53 5.83 10.80 -13.51
CA HIS A 53 4.73 11.40 -12.76
C HIS A 53 3.57 10.40 -12.63
N VAL A 54 2.99 10.33 -11.44
CA VAL A 54 1.87 9.40 -11.14
C VAL A 54 0.69 9.57 -12.08
N ILE A 55 0.41 10.80 -12.51
CA ILE A 55 -0.67 11.09 -13.47
C ILE A 55 -0.38 10.48 -14.83
N ASP A 56 0.88 10.46 -15.28
CA ASP A 56 1.23 9.86 -16.56
C ASP A 56 1.15 8.33 -16.47
N ALA A 57 1.59 7.74 -15.35
CA ALA A 57 1.39 6.31 -15.09
C ALA A 57 -0.09 5.91 -15.13
N LEU A 58 -0.97 6.71 -14.51
CA LEU A 58 -2.41 6.47 -14.51
C LEU A 58 -3.02 6.62 -15.91
N LYS A 59 -2.65 7.65 -16.67
CA LYS A 59 -3.10 7.84 -18.06
C LYS A 59 -2.72 6.63 -18.92
N GLU A 60 -1.48 6.17 -18.83
CA GLU A 60 -1.01 5.00 -19.57
C GLU A 60 -1.76 3.72 -19.16
N TYR A 61 -2.08 3.56 -17.88
CA TYR A 61 -2.90 2.45 -17.41
C TYR A 61 -4.31 2.48 -18.01
N ILE A 62 -4.98 3.63 -18.01
CA ILE A 62 -6.35 3.79 -18.54
C ILE A 62 -6.38 3.62 -20.07
N LYS A 63 -5.38 4.14 -20.79
CA LYS A 63 -5.27 3.92 -22.25
C LYS A 63 -5.24 2.43 -22.60
N LYS A 64 -4.54 1.62 -21.79
CA LYS A 64 -4.46 0.16 -21.96
C LYS A 64 -5.70 -0.59 -21.44
N ASN A 65 -6.43 0.02 -20.49
CA ASN A 65 -7.59 -0.56 -19.82
C ASN A 65 -8.76 0.44 -19.86
N PRO A 66 -9.43 0.58 -21.02
CA PRO A 66 -10.39 1.67 -21.27
C PRO A 66 -11.63 1.61 -20.37
N THR A 67 -11.93 0.46 -19.78
CA THR A 67 -12.94 0.32 -18.73
C THR A 67 -12.25 -0.03 -17.42
N VAL A 68 -12.45 0.81 -16.41
CA VAL A 68 -11.97 0.57 -15.05
C VAL A 68 -13.18 0.35 -14.17
N SER A 69 -13.28 -0.83 -13.55
CA SER A 69 -14.31 -1.14 -12.55
C SER A 69 -13.63 -1.34 -11.19
N PRO A 70 -13.47 -0.28 -10.38
CA PRO A 70 -12.88 -0.41 -9.06
C PRO A 70 -13.92 -1.04 -8.12
N GLY A 71 -13.81 -2.35 -7.89
CA GLY A 71 -14.60 -3.04 -6.87
C GLY A 71 -14.16 -2.65 -5.45
N LEU A 72 -15.13 -2.55 -4.52
CA LEU A 72 -14.84 -2.48 -3.08
C LEU A 72 -14.31 -3.85 -2.63
N ARG A 73 -13.04 -3.89 -2.23
CA ARG A 73 -12.36 -5.14 -1.86
C ARG A 73 -12.44 -5.49 -0.37
N GLY A 74 -12.91 -4.57 0.48
CA GLY A 74 -13.00 -4.81 1.93
C GLY A 74 -11.63 -5.11 2.58
N THR A 75 -10.55 -4.48 2.10
CA THR A 75 -9.17 -4.78 2.56
C THR A 75 -8.87 -4.33 3.99
N VAL A 76 -9.79 -3.62 4.65
CA VAL A 76 -9.70 -3.18 6.03
C VAL A 76 -10.98 -3.59 6.76
N THR A 77 -10.82 -4.30 7.88
CA THR A 77 -11.90 -4.72 8.77
C THR A 77 -11.68 -4.08 10.13
N LEU A 78 -12.72 -3.43 10.65
CA LEU A 78 -12.74 -2.90 12.01
C LEU A 78 -13.20 -4.01 12.97
N LEU A 79 -12.47 -4.19 14.07
CA LEU A 79 -12.74 -5.14 15.14
C LEU A 79 -13.35 -4.43 16.35
#